data_AF-A0A836JF62-F1
#
_entry.id   AF-A0A836JF62-F1
#
_cell.length_a   1.000
_cell.length_b   1.000
_cell.length_c   1.000
_cell.angle_alpha   90.00
_cell.angle_beta   90.00
_cell.angle_gamma   90.00
#
_symmetry.space_group_name_H-M   'P 1'
#
loop_
_entity.id
_entity.type
_entity.pdbx_description
1 polymer ?
#
loop_
_entity_poly.entity_id
_entity_poly.type
_entity_poly.pdbx_seq_one_letter_code
_entity_poly.pdbx_strand_id
1 'polypeptide(L)' 'MKVDHTTILRHLSEIGKVHDNARPHTLYKTIAKLNELKYEILQHPAYSPNLSPTDFHFFKHLEQFLWAKHMKMKIV' A
#
# COMPACT_ATOMS: atom_id res chain seq x y z
N MET A 1 -24.27 -4.01 -3.65
CA MET A 1 -23.77 -3.76 -2.28
C MET A 1 -23.61 -2.25 -2.11
N LYS A 2 -24.37 -1.63 -1.18
CA LYS A 2 -24.13 -0.24 -0.78
C LYS A 2 -22.93 -0.25 0.16
N VAL A 3 -21.77 0.21 -0.31
CA VAL A 3 -20.58 0.32 0.53
C VAL A 3 -20.80 1.51 1.46
N ASP A 4 -20.82 1.25 2.77
CA ASP A 4 -21.04 2.29 3.77
C ASP A 4 -19.81 3.23 3.84
N HIS A 5 -20.05 4.53 3.97
CA HIS A 5 -19.00 5.54 4.04
C HIS A 5 -18.05 5.28 5.23
N THR A 6 -18.56 4.73 6.33
CA THR A 6 -17.76 4.29 7.48
C THR A 6 -16.84 3.11 7.15
N THR A 7 -17.26 2.22 6.25
CA THR A 7 -16.46 1.08 5.80
C THR A 7 -15.34 1.53 4.86
N ILE A 8 -15.59 2.53 4.01
CA ILE A 8 -14.57 3.13 3.14
C ILE A 8 -13.51 3.84 3.98
N LEU A 9 -13.92 4.69 4.93
CA LEU A 9 -12.99 5.41 5.80
C LEU A 9 -12.15 4.47 6.65
N ARG A 10 -12.75 3.38 7.16
CA ARG A 10 -12.02 2.33 7.87
C ARG A 10 -10.99 1.65 6.96
N HIS A 11 -11.38 1.24 5.74
CA HIS A 11 -10.44 0.63 4.81
C HIS A 11 -9.29 1.57 4.44
N LEU A 12 -9.56 2.85 4.17
CA LEU A 12 -8.53 3.86 3.85
C LEU A 12 -7.59 4.13 5.04
N SER A 13 -8.11 4.14 6.27
CA SER A 13 -7.32 4.28 7.49
C SER A 13 -6.40 3.07 7.70
N GLU A 14 -6.92 1.85 7.50
CA GLU A 14 -6.13 0.62 7.62
C GLU A 14 -5.09 0.49 6.49
N ILE A 15 -5.42 0.93 5.27
CA ILE A 15 -4.46 1.02 4.14
C ILE A 15 -3.26 1.90 4.51
N GLY A 16 -3.48 3.03 5.20
CA GLY A 16 -2.39 3.92 5.62
C GLY A 16 -1.47 3.31 6.67
N LYS A 17 -1.97 2.37 7.47
CA LYS A 17 -1.27 1.74 8.61
C LYS A 17 -0.53 0.44 8.28
N VAL A 18 -0.85 -0.18 7.14
CA VAL A 18 -0.19 -1.42 6.69
C VAL A 18 0.96 -1.06 5.75
N HIS A 19 2.17 -1.20 6.27
CA HIS A 19 3.40 -1.09 5.49
C HIS A 19 4.21 -2.40 5.67
N ASP A 20 5.04 -2.77 4.69
CA ASP A 20 5.89 -3.97 4.72
C ASP A 20 6.91 -3.96 5.89
N ASN A 21 7.82 -4.93 6.00
CA ASN A 21 8.88 -4.89 7.03
C ASN A 21 10.24 -4.54 6.43
N ALA A 22 10.28 -3.82 5.31
CA ALA A 22 11.57 -3.53 4.67
C ALA A 22 12.47 -2.70 5.61
N ARG A 23 13.78 -2.98 5.55
CA ARG A 23 14.81 -2.41 6.45
C ARG A 23 14.73 -0.88 6.66
N PRO A 24 14.48 -0.05 5.63
CA PRO A 24 14.37 1.41 5.81
C PRO A 24 13.26 1.83 6.77
N HIS A 25 12.22 1.02 6.89
CA HIS A 25 11.05 1.37 7.65
C HIS A 25 10.99 0.76 9.05
N THR A 26 11.73 -0.33 9.26
CA THR A 26 11.98 -0.91 10.59
C THR A 26 13.14 -0.20 11.32
N LEU A 27 13.82 0.73 10.65
CA LEU A 27 14.86 1.57 11.24
C LEU A 27 14.28 2.47 12.34
N TYR A 28 15.02 2.58 13.45
CA TYR A 28 14.63 3.36 14.62
C TYR A 28 14.20 4.79 14.31
N LYS A 29 14.88 5.45 13.35
CA LYS A 29 14.54 6.81 12.90
C LYS A 29 13.12 6.90 12.33
N THR A 30 12.71 5.89 11.56
CA THR A 30 11.38 5.84 10.94
C THR A 30 10.31 5.56 11.99
N ILE A 31 10.55 4.61 12.90
CA ILE A 31 9.65 4.32 14.02
C ILE A 31 9.50 5.54 14.95
N ALA A 32 10.59 6.24 15.26
CA ALA A 32 10.55 7.46 16.07
C ALA A 32 9.70 8.55 15.40
N LYS A 33 9.81 8.73 14.08
CA LYS A 33 9.00 9.71 13.36
C LYS A 33 7.52 9.33 13.30
N LEU A 34 7.21 8.04 13.13
CA LEU A 34 5.83 7.55 13.13
C LEU A 34 5.16 7.73 14.50
N ASN A 35 5.91 7.52 15.58
CA ASN A 35 5.43 7.80 16.95
C ASN A 35 5.17 9.30 17.18
N GLU A 36 6.04 10.18 16.69
CA GLU A 36 5.84 11.65 16.75
C GLU A 36 4.55 12.07 16.02
N LEU A 37 4.27 11.43 14.89
CA LEU A 37 3.07 11.66 14.08
C LEU A 37 1.82 10.93 14.62
N LYS A 38 1.92 10.24 15.75
CA LYS A 38 0.86 9.41 16.37
C LYS A 38 0.28 8.37 15.40
N TYR A 39 1.13 7.83 14.54
CA TYR A 39 0.76 6.81 13.58
C TYR A 39 0.90 5.43 14.23
N GLU A 40 -0.23 4.73 14.41
CA GLU A 40 -0.21 3.35 14.89
C GLU A 40 0.18 2.42 13.73
N ILE A 41 1.34 1.78 13.85
CA ILE A 41 1.82 0.80 12.88
C ILE A 41 1.13 -0.54 13.20
N LEU A 42 0.34 -1.05 12.25
CA LEU A 42 -0.17 -2.42 12.36
C LEU A 42 0.97 -3.40 12.08
N GLN A 43 1.19 -4.36 12.97
CA GLN A 43 2.21 -5.37 12.76
C GLN A 43 1.90 -6.17 11.49
N HIS A 44 2.79 -6.08 10.51
CA HIS A 44 2.69 -6.85 9.28
C HIS A 44 3.52 -8.14 9.41
N PRO A 45 2.99 -9.31 9.01
CA PRO A 45 3.80 -10.52 8.91
C PRO A 45 4.87 -10.36 7.82
N ALA A 46 6.06 -10.92 8.04
CA ALA A 46 7.15 -10.80 7.07
C ALA A 46 6.73 -11.36 5.69
N TYR A 47 7.10 -10.65 4.61
CA TYR A 47 6.91 -11.06 3.21
C TYR A 47 5.47 -11.44 2.83
N SER A 48 4.50 -10.59 3.17
CA SER A 48 3.09 -10.77 2.75
C SER A 48 2.62 -9.69 1.78
N PRO A 49 3.15 -9.63 0.54
CA PRO A 49 2.73 -8.65 -0.48
C PRO A 49 1.22 -8.74 -0.80
N ASN A 50 0.61 -9.91 -0.59
CA ASN A 50 -0.83 -10.14 -0.76
C ASN A 50 -1.69 -9.37 0.26
N LEU A 51 -1.09 -8.95 1.38
CA LEU A 51 -1.77 -8.24 2.47
C LEU A 51 -1.60 -6.71 2.37
N SER A 52 -0.74 -6.23 1.48
CA SER A 52 -0.59 -4.80 1.20
C SER A 52 -1.60 -4.39 0.13
N PRO A 53 -2.55 -3.50 0.47
CA PRO A 53 -3.52 -3.01 -0.51
C PRO A 53 -2.84 -2.26 -1.66
N THR A 54 -1.70 -1.60 -1.39
CA THR A 54 -0.88 -0.91 -2.38
C THR A 54 -0.31 -1.89 -3.41
N ASP A 55 0.26 -3.01 -2.95
CA ASP A 55 0.87 -4.02 -3.82
C ASP A 55 -0.17 -4.79 -4.63
N PHE A 56 -1.27 -5.22 -4.00
CA PHE A 56 -2.26 -6.03 -4.70
C PHE A 56 -3.20 -5.22 -5.62
N HIS A 57 -3.59 -4.00 -5.24
CA HIS A 57 -4.53 -3.20 -6.04
C HIS A 57 -3.80 -2.16 -6.90
N PHE A 58 -3.00 -1.28 -6.30
CA PHE A 58 -2.48 -0.12 -7.03
C PHE A 58 -1.42 -0.53 -8.06
N PHE A 59 -0.41 -1.31 -7.65
CA PHE A 59 0.65 -1.74 -8.56
C PHE A 59 0.13 -2.64 -9.68
N LYS A 60 -0.85 -3.51 -9.40
CA LYS A 60 -1.49 -4.34 -10.43
C LYS A 60 -2.16 -3.51 -11.54
N HIS A 61 -2.91 -2.47 -11.18
CA HIS A 61 -3.53 -1.59 -12.19
C HIS A 61 -2.48 -0.75 -12.92
N LEU A 62 -1.44 -0.30 -12.21
CA LEU A 62 -0.33 0.43 -12.81
C LEU A 62 0.43 -0.42 -13.84
N GLU A 63 0.73 -1.68 -13.51
CA GLU A 63 1.37 -2.63 -14.44
C GLU A 63 0.53 -2.84 -15.70
N GLN A 64 -0.79 -3.02 -15.55
CA GLN A 64 -1.70 -3.15 -16.69
C GLN A 64 -1.71 -1.88 -17.57
N PHE A 65 -1.71 -0.70 -16.95
CA PHE A 65 -1.65 0.57 -17.68
C PHE A 65 -0.31 0.72 -18.43
N LEU A 66 0.80 0.43 -17.77
CA LEU A 66 2.14 0.51 -18.37
C LEU A 66 2.31 -0.51 -19.51
N TRP A 67 1.79 -1.73 -19.35
CA TRP A 67 1.77 -2.75 -20.38
C TRP A 67 0.97 -2.29 -21.61
N ALA A 68 -0.23 -1.74 -21.40
CA ALA A 68 -1.05 -1.20 -22.48
C ALA A 68 -0.35 -0.05 -23.22
N LYS A 69 0.38 0.82 -22.51
CA LYS A 69 1.16 1.90 -23.11
C LYS A 69 2.36 1.37 -23.91
N HIS A 70 3.08 0.39 -23.38
CA HIS A 70 4.23 -0.23 -24.05
C HIS A 70 3.83 -0.93 -25.34
N MET A 71 2.69 -1.63 -25.35
CA MET A 71 2.16 -2.28 -26.54
C MET A 71 1.71 -1.27 -27.60
N LYS A 72 1.15 -0.12 -27.19
CA LYS A 72 0.80 0.96 -28.13
C LYS A 72 2.02 1.60 -28.80
N MET A 73 3.16 1.69 -28.10
CA MET A 73 4.41 2.25 -28.68
C MET A 73 5.14 1.28 -29.62
N LYS A 74 4.80 -0.01 -29.61
CA LYS A 74 5.38 -1.01 -30.53
C LYS A 74 4.62 -1.18 -31.86
N ILE A 75 3.44 -0.57 -31.98
CA ILE A 75 2.55 -0.69 -33.16
C ILE A 75 2.61 0.60 -34.03
N VAL A 76 3.48 1.55 -33.69
CA VAL A 76 3.78 2.75 -34.49
C VAL A 76 5.16 2.63 -35.11
#